data_AF-A0A945KT28-F1
#
_entry.id   AF-A0A945KT28-F1
#
_cell.length_a   1.000
_cell.length_b   1.000
_cell.length_c   1.000
_cell.angle_alpha   90.00
_cell.angle_beta   90.00
_cell.angle_gamma   90.00
#
_symmetry.space_group_name_H-M   'P 1'
#
loop_
_entity.id
_entity.type
_entity.pdbx_description
1 polymer ?
#
loop_
_entity_poly.entity_id
_entity_poly.type
_entity_poly.pdbx_seq_one_letter_code
_entity_poly.pdbx_strand_id
1 'polypeptide(L)'
;MAVDYQGLELTTESAAAAAAYSNCVRGYLGFQTDVGVHLKATLEADGEMPMALITRGYFFHLFSIPALERKAADSAKAAAEAIAIRGANQREKWHLAALRAWNVGDMTGATDLWEQIMLHYPHDVMALRLSHFTHFYLTGGGAMRQSVRRILGAWDQDRTDYGFVLGIAAFSHEEAGDYGLAEAFGKQAVEINGKDIWATHAVAHVCEMQGRLDEGIAWLDGLSVNWADLNNFRFHAWWHKAMFHLEKGQFDTVLALYDGEFWAAPSDEYLDFTNAAAMLWRLEYQGVDVGDRWQGLADVAERHNTDAIMAFADAHYMMALAKSGRNEAAAAMLDSLAERAGGSGDQARVTADVGLPVCRATLALCRGQAEDAAEILLPLRDHIYRLGGSHAQRDVWAQMICRTVLDAGRFSDARGLLAQRTAIKANSPIAWNWYAEALEGCGDSAGAAAARSHV
;
A
#
# COMPACT_ATOMS: atom_id res chain seq x y z
N MET A 1 37.08 -5.75 -0.96
CA MET A 1 35.62 -5.59 -0.88
C MET A 1 35.31 -4.38 -0.03
N ALA A 2 34.48 -3.47 -0.53
CA ALA A 2 33.97 -2.34 0.23
C ALA A 2 32.79 -2.77 1.12
N VAL A 3 32.36 -1.90 2.03
CA VAL A 3 31.17 -2.10 2.87
C VAL A 3 30.16 -0.97 2.65
N ASP A 4 28.88 -1.27 2.85
CA ASP A 4 27.83 -0.24 2.90
C ASP A 4 27.80 0.48 4.27
N TYR A 5 26.91 1.47 4.43
CA TYR A 5 26.72 2.20 5.69
C TYR A 5 26.25 1.35 6.88
N GLN A 6 25.81 0.12 6.63
CA GLN A 6 25.45 -0.84 7.67
C GLN A 6 26.63 -1.77 8.04
N GLY A 7 27.76 -1.64 7.33
CA GLY A 7 28.96 -2.46 7.52
C GLY A 7 28.90 -3.79 6.79
N LEU A 8 27.96 -3.98 5.86
CA LEU A 8 27.80 -5.24 5.14
C LEU A 8 28.66 -5.25 3.88
N GLU A 9 29.36 -6.35 3.64
CA GLU A 9 30.28 -6.49 2.50
C GLU A 9 29.55 -6.39 1.16
N LEU A 10 30.21 -5.71 0.22
CA LEU A 10 29.79 -5.54 -1.17
C LEU A 10 30.89 -6.05 -2.09
N THR A 11 30.53 -6.84 -3.10
CA THR A 11 31.49 -7.31 -4.11
C THR A 11 31.78 -6.19 -5.11
N THR A 12 32.62 -5.25 -4.66
CA THR A 12 33.21 -4.17 -5.44
C THR A 12 34.53 -3.73 -4.79
N GLU A 13 35.45 -3.22 -5.60
CA GLU A 13 36.66 -2.52 -5.14
C GLU A 13 36.48 -0.99 -5.17
N SER A 14 35.39 -0.51 -5.77
CA SER A 14 35.10 0.92 -5.91
C SER A 14 34.44 1.46 -4.64
N ALA A 15 35.21 2.20 -3.83
CA ALA A 15 34.68 2.91 -2.66
C ALA A 15 33.59 3.93 -3.06
N ALA A 16 33.70 4.54 -4.25
CA ALA A 16 32.70 5.44 -4.78
C ALA A 16 31.38 4.71 -5.08
N ALA A 17 31.43 3.50 -5.67
CA ALA A 17 30.25 2.69 -5.91
C ALA A 17 29.58 2.28 -4.59
N ALA A 18 30.34 1.85 -3.58
CA ALA A 18 29.79 1.48 -2.28
C ALA A 18 29.12 2.65 -1.54
N ALA A 19 29.71 3.86 -1.60
CA ALA A 19 29.13 5.06 -1.02
C ALA A 19 27.83 5.48 -1.75
N ALA A 20 27.86 5.50 -3.09
CA ALA A 20 26.68 5.80 -3.90
C ALA A 20 25.55 4.78 -3.68
N TYR A 21 25.89 3.49 -3.55
CA TYR A 21 24.94 2.44 -3.25
C TYR A 21 24.29 2.66 -1.87
N SER A 22 25.09 3.00 -0.86
CA SER A 22 24.58 3.27 0.48
C SER A 22 23.62 4.48 0.50
N ASN A 23 23.93 5.54 -0.26
CA ASN A 23 23.02 6.67 -0.44
C ASN A 23 21.74 6.27 -1.20
N CYS A 24 21.84 5.38 -2.18
CA CYS A 24 20.67 4.83 -2.89
C CYS A 24 19.73 4.08 -1.93
N VAL A 25 20.27 3.21 -1.07
CA VAL A 25 19.49 2.48 -0.06
C VAL A 25 18.85 3.46 0.91
N ARG A 26 19.59 4.44 1.42
CA ARG A 26 19.08 5.45 2.35
C ARG A 26 17.99 6.34 1.72
N GLY A 27 18.17 6.73 0.46
CA GLY A 27 17.16 7.47 -0.29
C GLY A 27 15.87 6.66 -0.46
N TYR A 28 15.99 5.34 -0.68
CA TYR A 28 14.84 4.44 -0.77
C TYR A 28 14.09 4.34 0.56
N LEU A 29 14.81 4.22 1.69
CA LEU A 29 14.19 4.23 3.02
C LEU A 29 13.49 5.55 3.32
N GLY A 30 14.11 6.66 2.93
CA GLY A 30 13.63 8.01 3.18
C GLY A 30 12.64 8.54 2.15
N PHE A 31 12.21 7.76 1.16
CA PHE A 31 11.32 8.20 0.08
C PHE A 31 11.83 9.47 -0.65
N GLN A 32 13.14 9.55 -0.87
CA GLN A 32 13.78 10.70 -1.51
C GLN A 32 13.60 10.68 -3.03
N THR A 33 13.61 11.84 -3.67
CA THR A 33 13.46 11.95 -5.13
C THR A 33 14.71 11.57 -5.92
N ASP A 34 15.87 11.47 -5.26
CA ASP A 34 17.18 11.29 -5.89
C ASP A 34 17.69 9.83 -5.87
N VAL A 35 16.86 8.86 -5.46
CA VAL A 35 17.21 7.42 -5.43
C VAL A 35 17.77 6.94 -6.76
N GLY A 36 17.13 7.32 -7.87
CA GLY A 36 17.59 6.97 -9.22
C GLY A 36 18.95 7.59 -9.57
N VAL A 37 19.26 8.78 -9.05
CA VAL A 37 20.56 9.45 -9.25
C VAL A 37 21.66 8.66 -8.56
N HIS A 38 21.43 8.22 -7.32
CA HIS A 38 22.40 7.42 -6.56
C HIS A 38 22.62 6.03 -7.18
N LEU A 39 21.55 5.36 -7.64
CA LEU A 39 21.68 4.07 -8.33
C LEU A 39 22.47 4.21 -9.64
N LYS A 40 22.22 5.29 -10.40
CA LYS A 40 22.97 5.59 -11.63
C LYS A 40 24.45 5.83 -11.32
N ALA A 41 24.75 6.66 -10.32
CA ALA A 41 26.13 6.93 -9.90
C ALA A 41 26.86 5.66 -9.44
N THR A 42 26.14 4.73 -8.77
CA THR A 42 26.68 3.42 -8.40
C THR A 42 27.12 2.63 -9.63
N LEU A 43 26.24 2.51 -10.63
CA LEU A 43 26.49 1.74 -11.85
C LEU A 43 27.49 2.44 -12.82
N GLU A 44 27.62 3.76 -12.74
CA GLU A 44 28.67 4.50 -13.45
C GLU A 44 30.05 4.24 -12.83
N ALA A 45 30.11 4.10 -11.49
CA ALA A 45 31.35 3.81 -10.78
C ALA A 45 31.76 2.32 -10.80
N ASP A 46 30.79 1.40 -10.84
CA ASP A 46 30.99 -0.04 -11.03
C ASP A 46 29.74 -0.67 -11.67
N GLY A 47 29.74 -0.78 -12.99
CA GLY A 47 28.61 -1.30 -13.78
C GLY A 47 28.34 -2.80 -13.61
N GLU A 48 29.28 -3.53 -13.00
CA GLU A 48 29.18 -4.97 -12.76
C GLU A 48 29.01 -5.29 -11.26
N MET A 49 28.72 -4.28 -10.42
CA MET A 49 28.46 -4.49 -8.99
C MET A 49 27.18 -5.33 -8.78
N PRO A 50 27.27 -6.55 -8.21
CA PRO A 50 26.11 -7.45 -8.11
C PRO A 50 24.92 -6.84 -7.37
N MET A 51 25.13 -6.27 -6.17
CA MET A 51 24.05 -5.64 -5.40
C MET A 51 23.39 -4.46 -6.13
N ALA A 52 24.13 -3.69 -6.92
CA ALA A 52 23.57 -2.57 -7.66
C ALA A 52 22.65 -3.06 -8.80
N LEU A 53 23.10 -4.07 -9.55
CA LEU A 53 22.31 -4.71 -10.60
C LEU A 53 21.06 -5.38 -10.03
N ILE A 54 21.18 -6.08 -8.89
CA ILE A 54 20.04 -6.70 -8.21
C ILE A 54 19.04 -5.64 -7.72
N THR A 55 19.53 -4.58 -7.07
CA THR A 55 18.69 -3.48 -6.56
C THR A 55 17.93 -2.77 -7.68
N ARG A 56 18.56 -2.57 -8.85
CA ARG A 56 17.87 -2.07 -10.04
C ARG A 56 16.70 -2.97 -10.45
N GLY A 57 16.89 -4.29 -10.38
CA GLY A 57 15.82 -5.26 -10.64
C GLY A 57 14.67 -5.15 -9.65
N TYR A 58 14.94 -5.02 -8.36
CA TYR A 58 13.89 -4.80 -7.35
C TYR A 58 13.11 -3.51 -7.60
N PHE A 59 13.80 -2.41 -7.91
CA PHE A 59 13.13 -1.14 -8.16
C PHE A 59 12.18 -1.20 -9.35
N PHE A 60 12.51 -1.96 -10.41
CA PHE A 60 11.58 -2.18 -11.51
C PHE A 60 10.29 -2.90 -11.09
N HIS A 61 10.35 -3.83 -10.13
CA HIS A 61 9.17 -4.49 -9.60
C HIS A 61 8.29 -3.58 -8.73
N LEU A 62 8.90 -2.67 -7.95
CA LEU A 62 8.15 -1.81 -7.03
C LEU A 62 7.12 -0.89 -7.73
N PHE A 63 7.36 -0.54 -9.00
CA PHE A 63 6.43 0.27 -9.79
C PHE A 63 5.20 -0.51 -10.27
N SER A 64 5.23 -1.84 -10.32
CA SER A 64 4.12 -2.67 -10.81
C SER A 64 3.64 -2.32 -12.23
N ILE A 65 4.59 -2.12 -13.16
CA ILE A 65 4.32 -1.79 -14.58
C ILE A 65 4.81 -2.94 -15.48
N PRO A 66 4.00 -3.45 -16.43
CA PRO A 66 4.38 -4.64 -17.22
C PRO A 66 5.65 -4.44 -18.04
N ALA A 67 5.84 -3.23 -18.59
CA ALA A 67 7.01 -2.88 -19.38
C ALA A 67 8.34 -2.95 -18.58
N LEU A 68 8.28 -2.96 -17.24
CA LEU A 68 9.45 -3.02 -16.36
C LEU A 68 9.82 -4.44 -15.92
N GLU A 69 8.91 -5.41 -15.99
CA GLU A 69 9.17 -6.82 -15.61
C GLU A 69 10.33 -7.41 -16.43
N ARG A 70 10.37 -7.13 -17.74
CA ARG A 70 11.49 -7.55 -18.60
C ARG A 70 12.81 -6.93 -18.15
N LYS A 71 12.81 -5.65 -17.77
CA LYS A 71 14.03 -4.97 -17.29
C LYS A 71 14.50 -5.51 -15.94
N ALA A 72 13.58 -5.99 -15.10
CA ALA A 72 13.92 -6.69 -13.86
C ALA A 72 14.60 -8.04 -14.15
N ALA A 73 14.08 -8.81 -15.11
CA ALA A 73 14.69 -10.05 -15.58
C ALA A 73 16.09 -9.82 -16.19
N ASP A 74 16.24 -8.81 -17.03
CA ASP A 74 17.54 -8.42 -17.62
C ASP A 74 18.55 -8.02 -16.54
N SER A 75 18.10 -7.34 -15.48
CA SER A 75 18.96 -6.97 -14.35
C SER A 75 19.41 -8.19 -13.54
N ALA A 76 18.55 -9.19 -13.33
CA ALA A 76 18.93 -10.45 -12.70
C ALA A 76 19.92 -11.26 -13.55
N LYS A 77 19.76 -11.23 -14.88
CA LYS A 77 20.70 -11.86 -15.82
C LYS A 77 22.08 -11.21 -15.74
N ALA A 78 22.14 -9.87 -15.84
CA ALA A 78 23.39 -9.13 -15.73
C ALA A 78 24.08 -9.35 -14.38
N ALA A 79 23.33 -9.36 -13.28
CA ALA A 79 23.87 -9.69 -11.97
C ALA A 79 24.48 -11.09 -11.92
N ALA A 80 23.80 -12.09 -12.51
CA ALA A 80 24.31 -13.46 -12.55
C ALA A 80 25.61 -13.59 -13.35
N GLU A 81 25.72 -12.88 -14.47
CA GLU A 81 26.93 -12.83 -15.30
C GLU A 81 28.09 -12.18 -14.54
N ALA A 82 27.84 -11.05 -13.87
CA ALA A 82 28.84 -10.40 -13.03
C ALA A 82 29.32 -11.30 -11.88
N ILE A 83 28.40 -12.00 -11.21
CA ILE A 83 28.73 -12.96 -10.14
C ILE A 83 29.58 -14.12 -10.67
N ALA A 84 29.31 -14.61 -11.88
CA ALA A 84 30.08 -15.70 -12.48
C ALA A 84 31.53 -15.28 -12.78
N ILE A 85 31.75 -14.01 -13.13
CA ILE A 85 33.08 -13.46 -13.45
C ILE A 85 33.86 -13.08 -12.20
N ARG A 86 33.23 -12.37 -11.26
CA ARG A 86 33.91 -11.71 -10.13
C ARG A 86 33.72 -12.43 -8.79
N GLY A 87 32.83 -13.41 -8.74
CA GLY A 87 32.34 -13.98 -7.49
C GLY A 87 31.26 -13.10 -6.85
N ALA A 88 30.76 -13.56 -5.71
CA ALA A 88 29.89 -12.82 -4.81
C ALA A 88 29.91 -13.44 -3.42
N ASN A 89 29.62 -12.63 -2.42
CA ASN A 89 29.37 -13.13 -1.07
C ASN A 89 28.00 -13.86 -1.00
N GLN A 90 27.74 -14.52 0.13
CA GLN A 90 26.53 -15.32 0.28
C GLN A 90 25.25 -14.47 0.30
N ARG A 91 25.31 -13.27 0.89
CA ARG A 91 24.21 -12.30 0.96
C ARG A 91 23.74 -11.88 -0.43
N GLU A 92 24.67 -11.51 -1.30
CA GLU A 92 24.42 -11.16 -2.70
C GLU A 92 23.79 -12.31 -3.50
N LYS A 93 24.26 -13.55 -3.28
CA LYS A 93 23.68 -14.74 -3.93
C LYS A 93 22.23 -14.97 -3.50
N TRP A 94 21.92 -14.77 -2.22
CA TRP A 94 20.55 -14.87 -1.72
C TRP A 94 19.66 -13.76 -2.26
N HIS A 95 20.16 -12.52 -2.35
CA HIS A 95 19.43 -11.44 -3.01
C HIS A 95 19.14 -11.73 -4.48
N LEU A 96 20.11 -12.25 -5.24
CA LEU A 96 19.88 -12.66 -6.62
C LEU A 96 18.82 -13.78 -6.72
N ALA A 97 18.84 -14.74 -5.79
CA ALA A 97 17.80 -15.77 -5.72
C ALA A 97 16.41 -15.17 -5.47
N ALA A 98 16.30 -14.20 -4.55
CA ALA A 98 15.05 -13.52 -4.26
C ALA A 98 14.51 -12.73 -5.46
N LEU A 99 15.40 -12.01 -6.18
CA LEU A 99 15.01 -11.31 -7.41
C LEU A 99 14.52 -12.27 -8.49
N ARG A 100 15.17 -13.44 -8.63
CA ARG A 100 14.75 -14.47 -9.60
C ARG A 100 13.39 -15.08 -9.25
N ALA A 101 13.12 -15.30 -7.97
CA ALA A 101 11.80 -15.75 -7.51
C ALA A 101 10.72 -14.70 -7.85
N TRP A 102 10.97 -13.42 -7.56
CA TRP A 102 10.04 -12.35 -7.91
C TRP A 102 9.83 -12.22 -9.43
N ASN A 103 10.90 -12.34 -10.24
CA ASN A 103 10.81 -12.30 -11.70
C ASN A 103 9.87 -13.35 -12.33
N VAL A 104 9.55 -14.43 -11.61
CA VAL A 104 8.61 -15.47 -12.07
C VAL A 104 7.29 -15.46 -11.29
N GLY A 105 7.02 -14.40 -10.53
CA GLY A 105 5.78 -14.22 -9.77
C GLY A 105 5.72 -14.97 -8.43
N ASP A 106 6.83 -15.57 -7.98
CA ASP A 106 6.97 -16.21 -6.66
C ASP A 106 7.43 -15.17 -5.62
N MET A 107 6.49 -14.31 -5.22
CA MET A 107 6.75 -13.27 -4.22
C MET A 107 6.85 -13.87 -2.82
N THR A 108 6.14 -14.97 -2.54
CA THR A 108 6.27 -15.73 -1.29
C THR A 108 7.70 -16.25 -1.14
N GLY A 109 8.24 -16.94 -2.15
CA GLY A 109 9.63 -17.42 -2.14
C GLY A 109 10.67 -16.28 -2.08
N ALA A 110 10.42 -15.15 -2.74
CA ALA A 110 11.26 -13.96 -2.60
C ALA A 110 11.28 -13.43 -1.14
N THR A 111 10.10 -13.42 -0.50
CA THR A 111 9.95 -13.00 0.91
C THR A 111 10.70 -13.92 1.85
N ASP A 112 10.55 -15.23 1.70
CA ASP A 112 11.25 -16.23 2.52
C ASP A 112 12.78 -16.09 2.42
N LEU A 113 13.29 -15.75 1.23
CA LEU A 113 14.71 -15.51 1.01
C LEU A 113 15.19 -14.22 1.71
N TRP A 114 14.43 -13.12 1.69
CA TRP A 114 14.80 -11.93 2.46
C TRP A 114 14.69 -12.14 3.97
N GLU A 115 13.68 -12.88 4.44
CA GLU A 115 13.60 -13.30 5.85
C GLU A 115 14.83 -14.12 6.26
N GLN A 116 15.28 -15.05 5.40
CA GLN A 116 16.51 -15.80 5.63
C GLN A 116 17.75 -14.89 5.66
N ILE A 117 17.85 -13.93 4.75
CA ILE A 117 18.95 -12.95 4.75
C ILE A 117 18.97 -12.21 6.09
N MET A 118 17.83 -11.73 6.58
CA MET A 118 17.73 -11.00 7.83
C MET A 118 18.12 -11.83 9.07
N LEU A 119 17.94 -13.16 9.06
CA LEU A 119 18.41 -14.01 10.15
C LEU A 119 19.94 -14.13 10.23
N HIS A 120 20.63 -13.99 9.09
CA HIS A 120 22.09 -14.05 9.01
C HIS A 120 22.77 -12.67 9.01
N TYR A 121 22.07 -11.67 8.47
CA TYR A 121 22.51 -10.30 8.29
C TYR A 121 21.40 -9.37 8.82
N PRO A 122 21.22 -9.26 10.15
CA PRO A 122 20.09 -8.53 10.74
C PRO A 122 20.10 -7.02 10.44
N HIS A 123 21.23 -6.49 9.95
CA HIS A 123 21.37 -5.10 9.51
C HIS A 123 21.11 -4.88 8.02
N ASP A 124 20.70 -5.92 7.28
CA ASP A 124 20.37 -5.77 5.86
C ASP A 124 19.02 -5.06 5.69
N VAL A 125 19.10 -3.73 5.64
CA VAL A 125 17.93 -2.86 5.58
C VAL A 125 17.21 -2.92 4.23
N MET A 126 17.89 -3.37 3.17
CA MET A 126 17.25 -3.62 1.87
C MET A 126 16.36 -4.86 1.94
N ALA A 127 16.85 -5.96 2.50
CA ALA A 127 16.05 -7.16 2.76
C ALA A 127 14.86 -6.85 3.70
N LEU A 128 15.08 -6.08 4.75
CA LEU A 128 14.01 -5.62 5.65
C LEU A 128 12.94 -4.83 4.90
N ARG A 129 13.33 -3.86 4.08
CA ARG A 129 12.36 -3.01 3.38
C ARG A 129 11.57 -3.78 2.32
N LEU A 130 12.21 -4.71 1.61
CA LEU A 130 11.57 -5.54 0.58
C LEU A 130 10.63 -6.59 1.18
N SER A 131 11.05 -7.30 2.22
CA SER A 131 10.18 -8.23 2.96
C SER A 131 8.98 -7.50 3.57
N HIS A 132 9.18 -6.30 4.12
CA HIS A 132 8.09 -5.48 4.61
C HIS A 132 7.07 -5.12 3.51
N PHE A 133 7.55 -4.73 2.33
CA PHE A 133 6.71 -4.46 1.16
C PHE A 133 5.92 -5.70 0.72
N THR A 134 6.55 -6.87 0.61
CA THR A 134 5.84 -8.07 0.15
C THR A 134 4.91 -8.63 1.21
N HIS A 135 5.26 -8.57 2.48
CA HIS A 135 4.33 -8.91 3.56
C HIS A 135 3.08 -8.05 3.52
N PHE A 136 3.22 -6.74 3.26
CA PHE A 136 2.12 -5.79 3.13
C PHE A 136 1.12 -6.18 2.03
N TYR A 137 1.60 -6.69 0.88
CA TYR A 137 0.73 -7.08 -0.24
C TYR A 137 0.31 -8.57 -0.27
N LEU A 138 0.82 -9.43 0.62
CA LEU A 138 0.57 -10.87 0.57
C LEU A 138 0.05 -11.47 1.88
N THR A 139 0.74 -11.20 2.98
CA THR A 139 0.56 -11.97 4.23
C THR A 139 -0.03 -11.14 5.37
N GLY A 140 -0.05 -9.81 5.24
CA GLY A 140 -0.64 -8.86 6.19
C GLY A 140 0.21 -8.54 7.42
N GLY A 141 -0.30 -7.64 8.25
CA GLY A 141 0.41 -7.03 9.38
C GLY A 141 0.94 -8.00 10.43
N GLY A 142 0.27 -9.12 10.67
CA GLY A 142 0.73 -10.15 11.59
C GLY A 142 2.12 -10.69 11.24
N ALA A 143 2.38 -10.93 9.95
CA ALA A 143 3.68 -11.37 9.45
C ALA A 143 4.71 -10.23 9.47
N MET A 144 4.31 -9.01 9.09
CA MET A 144 5.16 -7.81 9.14
C MET A 144 5.72 -7.59 10.56
N ARG A 145 4.84 -7.64 11.58
CA ARG A 145 5.23 -7.51 12.99
C ARG A 145 6.18 -8.62 13.42
N GLN A 146 5.95 -9.86 13.00
CA GLN A 146 6.84 -10.97 13.36
C GLN A 146 8.21 -10.82 12.73
N SER A 147 8.27 -10.45 11.45
CA SER A 147 9.52 -10.20 10.70
C SER A 147 10.38 -9.15 11.41
N VAL A 148 9.86 -7.94 11.64
CA VAL A 148 10.64 -6.87 12.26
C VAL A 148 11.06 -7.21 13.69
N ARG A 149 10.21 -7.89 14.48
CA ARG A 149 10.53 -8.27 15.87
C ARG A 149 11.69 -9.25 15.98
N ARG A 150 11.95 -10.08 14.96
CA ARG A 150 13.09 -11.01 14.96
C ARG A 150 14.44 -10.29 14.92
N ILE A 151 14.49 -9.15 14.24
CA ILE A 151 15.74 -8.41 14.00
C ILE A 151 15.87 -7.13 14.81
N LEU A 152 14.78 -6.57 15.35
CA LEU A 152 14.82 -5.26 16.02
C LEU A 152 15.83 -5.20 17.17
N GLY A 153 16.02 -6.29 17.92
CA GLY A 153 17.00 -6.36 19.00
C GLY A 153 18.47 -6.31 18.55
N ALA A 154 18.74 -6.46 17.26
CA ALA A 154 20.08 -6.26 16.70
C ALA A 154 20.37 -4.79 16.35
N TRP A 155 19.36 -3.91 16.38
CA TRP A 155 19.49 -2.51 16.05
C TRP A 155 19.50 -1.65 17.31
N ASP A 156 20.37 -0.65 17.34
CA ASP A 156 20.54 0.29 18.44
C ASP A 156 20.57 1.74 17.92
N GLN A 157 20.43 2.70 18.83
CA GLN A 157 20.33 4.13 18.52
C GLN A 157 21.58 4.74 17.89
N ASP A 158 22.75 4.12 18.08
CA ASP A 158 24.02 4.63 17.57
C ASP A 158 24.28 4.15 16.13
N ARG A 159 23.49 3.17 15.66
CA ARG A 159 23.56 2.65 14.30
C ARG A 159 22.90 3.58 13.29
N THR A 160 23.56 3.77 12.15
CA THR A 160 23.02 4.48 10.99
C THR A 160 21.66 3.91 10.59
N ASP A 161 20.72 4.77 10.20
CA ASP A 161 19.38 4.40 9.73
C ASP A 161 18.45 3.75 10.80
N TYR A 162 18.83 3.75 12.07
CA TYR A 162 17.98 3.23 13.16
C TYR A 162 16.57 3.85 13.18
N GLY A 163 16.47 5.17 12.93
CA GLY A 163 15.17 5.85 12.82
C GLY A 163 14.25 5.24 11.76
N PHE A 164 14.78 4.88 10.58
CA PHE A 164 13.98 4.23 9.54
C PHE A 164 13.52 2.84 9.94
N VAL A 165 14.36 2.09 10.67
CA VAL A 165 13.99 0.77 11.21
C VAL A 165 12.87 0.89 12.24
N LEU A 166 12.90 1.94 13.07
CA LEU A 166 11.78 2.26 13.97
C LEU A 166 10.51 2.63 13.20
N GLY A 167 10.61 3.38 12.11
CA GLY A 167 9.46 3.67 11.24
C GLY A 167 8.84 2.39 10.64
N ILE A 168 9.68 1.46 10.18
CA ILE A 168 9.25 0.13 9.69
C ILE A 168 8.60 -0.69 10.82
N ALA A 169 9.15 -0.62 12.03
CA ALA A 169 8.57 -1.26 13.21
C ALA A 169 7.21 -0.65 13.56
N ALA A 170 7.10 0.69 13.53
CA ALA A 170 5.88 1.41 13.82
C ALA A 170 4.72 0.93 12.94
N PHE A 171 4.91 0.95 11.62
CA PHE A 171 3.87 0.51 10.68
C PHE A 171 3.57 -0.99 10.80
N SER A 172 4.58 -1.82 10.99
CA SER A 172 4.39 -3.26 11.22
C SER A 172 3.52 -3.56 12.45
N HIS A 173 3.72 -2.82 13.53
CA HIS A 173 2.91 -2.96 14.74
C HIS A 173 1.49 -2.40 14.57
N GLU A 174 1.35 -1.28 13.84
CA GLU A 174 0.05 -0.68 13.53
C GLU A 174 -0.83 -1.62 12.72
N GLU A 175 -0.32 -2.18 11.61
CA GLU A 175 -1.06 -3.12 10.77
C GLU A 175 -1.39 -4.43 11.52
N ALA A 176 -0.72 -4.71 12.63
CA ALA A 176 -0.99 -5.84 13.51
C ALA A 176 -1.88 -5.49 14.72
N GLY A 177 -2.44 -4.27 14.78
CA GLY A 177 -3.36 -3.79 15.82
C GLY A 177 -2.69 -3.40 17.14
N ASP A 178 -1.36 -3.26 17.17
CA ASP A 178 -0.58 -2.92 18.37
C ASP A 178 -0.28 -1.41 18.40
N TYR A 179 -1.35 -0.63 18.48
CA TYR A 179 -1.34 0.82 18.28
C TYR A 179 -0.44 1.58 19.26
N GLY A 180 -0.35 1.13 20.53
CA GLY A 180 0.47 1.80 21.53
C GLY A 180 1.97 1.69 21.25
N LEU A 181 2.45 0.49 20.88
CA LEU A 181 3.85 0.31 20.47
C LEU A 181 4.13 0.96 19.12
N ALA A 182 3.17 0.89 18.18
CA ALA A 182 3.30 1.53 16.89
C ALA A 182 3.52 3.05 17.00
N GLU A 183 2.70 3.73 17.81
CA GLU A 183 2.80 5.17 18.01
C GLU A 183 4.13 5.56 18.68
N ALA A 184 4.56 4.80 19.69
CA ALA A 184 5.83 5.05 20.38
C ALA A 184 7.03 4.95 19.43
N PHE A 185 7.10 3.88 18.62
CA PHE A 185 8.15 3.73 17.62
C PHE A 185 8.11 4.82 16.55
N GLY A 186 6.91 5.17 16.07
CA GLY A 186 6.74 6.18 15.02
C GLY A 186 7.15 7.58 15.50
N LYS A 187 6.75 7.97 16.71
CA LYS A 187 7.16 9.25 17.31
C LYS A 187 8.68 9.31 17.54
N GLN A 188 9.27 8.24 18.06
CA GLN A 188 10.72 8.16 18.25
C GLN A 188 11.49 8.23 16.91
N ALA A 189 10.99 7.55 15.86
CA ALA A 189 11.59 7.62 14.53
C ALA A 189 11.59 9.06 13.98
N VAL A 190 10.48 9.79 14.14
CA VAL A 190 10.35 11.20 13.73
C VAL A 190 11.24 12.12 14.58
N GLU A 191 11.40 11.86 15.88
CA GLU A 191 12.34 12.59 16.73
C GLU A 191 13.80 12.44 16.27
N ILE A 192 14.19 11.24 15.82
CA ILE A 192 15.51 10.96 15.24
C ILE A 192 15.64 11.62 13.86
N ASN A 193 14.61 11.52 13.03
CA ASN A 193 14.59 12.04 11.66
C ASN A 193 13.20 12.60 11.31
N GLY A 194 13.04 13.93 11.43
CA GLY A 194 11.79 14.60 11.11
C GLY A 194 11.35 14.50 9.63
N LYS A 195 12.25 14.05 8.73
CA LYS A 195 11.93 13.77 7.31
C LYS A 195 11.49 12.32 7.06
N ASP A 196 11.41 11.47 8.09
CA ASP A 196 10.89 10.12 7.94
C ASP A 196 9.36 10.15 7.76
N ILE A 197 8.96 10.26 6.50
CA ILE A 197 7.54 10.29 6.14
C ILE A 197 6.85 8.95 6.36
N TRP A 198 7.59 7.84 6.35
CA TRP A 198 7.01 6.52 6.63
C TRP A 198 6.60 6.41 8.10
N ALA A 199 7.45 6.87 9.01
CA ALA A 199 7.13 6.96 10.42
C ALA A 199 5.98 7.96 10.70
N THR A 200 6.02 9.12 10.03
CA THR A 200 4.94 10.12 10.10
C THR A 200 3.60 9.51 9.70
N HIS A 201 3.57 8.79 8.58
CA HIS A 201 2.43 8.04 8.07
C HIS A 201 1.95 6.96 9.04
N ALA A 202 2.87 6.18 9.64
CA ALA A 202 2.51 5.13 10.59
C ALA A 202 1.75 5.69 11.81
N VAL A 203 2.16 6.84 12.35
CA VAL A 203 1.45 7.50 13.46
C VAL A 203 0.08 8.05 13.02
N ALA A 204 -0.02 8.58 11.80
CA ALA A 204 -1.32 9.00 11.25
C ALA A 204 -2.29 7.80 11.15
N HIS A 205 -1.79 6.67 10.69
CA HIS A 205 -2.49 5.39 10.69
C HIS A 205 -3.05 5.01 12.07
N VAL A 206 -2.22 5.06 13.12
CA VAL A 206 -2.66 4.82 14.52
C VAL A 206 -3.81 5.78 14.89
N CYS A 207 -3.69 7.06 14.57
CA CYS A 207 -4.74 8.05 14.85
C CYS A 207 -6.04 7.71 14.11
N GLU A 208 -5.95 7.29 12.84
CA GLU A 208 -7.11 6.90 12.02
C GLU A 208 -7.80 5.65 12.56
N MET A 209 -7.02 4.64 12.94
CA MET A 209 -7.55 3.39 13.47
C MET A 209 -8.19 3.55 14.85
N GLN A 210 -7.78 4.56 15.62
CA GLN A 210 -8.35 4.89 16.94
C GLN A 210 -9.37 6.03 16.91
N GLY A 211 -9.67 6.60 15.75
CA GLY A 211 -10.61 7.72 15.62
C GLY A 211 -10.13 9.02 16.29
N ARG A 212 -8.81 9.22 16.44
CA ARG A 212 -8.20 10.43 17.00
C ARG A 212 -7.97 11.48 15.90
N LEU A 213 -9.07 11.93 15.30
CA LEU A 213 -9.06 12.72 14.05
C LEU A 213 -8.26 14.03 14.18
N ASP A 214 -8.53 14.83 15.22
CA ASP A 214 -7.86 16.12 15.43
C ASP A 214 -6.36 15.98 15.73
N GLU A 215 -5.98 14.94 16.47
CA GLU A 215 -4.58 14.65 16.76
C GLU A 215 -3.83 14.24 15.49
N GLY A 216 -4.46 13.42 14.63
CA GLY A 216 -3.91 13.03 13.34
C GLY A 216 -3.72 14.21 12.38
N ILE A 217 -4.69 15.13 12.32
CA ILE A 217 -4.58 16.37 11.52
C ILE A 217 -3.42 17.23 12.04
N ALA A 218 -3.36 17.50 13.35
CA ALA A 218 -2.32 18.32 13.95
C ALA A 218 -0.91 17.71 13.76
N TRP A 219 -0.81 16.39 13.84
CA TRP A 219 0.43 15.64 13.60
C TRP A 219 0.94 15.83 12.17
N LEU A 220 0.08 15.65 11.17
CA LEU A 220 0.44 15.83 9.76
C LEU A 220 0.77 17.29 9.43
N ASP A 221 0.01 18.25 9.97
CA ASP A 221 0.28 19.67 9.77
C ASP A 221 1.65 20.08 10.30
N GLY A 222 2.00 19.64 11.52
CA GLY A 222 3.28 19.94 12.15
C GLY A 222 4.50 19.40 11.40
N LEU A 223 4.34 18.35 10.58
CA LEU A 223 5.43 17.67 9.89
C LEU A 223 5.46 17.94 8.38
N SER A 224 4.38 18.44 7.80
CA SER A 224 4.25 18.71 6.35
C SER A 224 5.36 19.59 5.76
N VAL A 225 5.95 20.48 6.57
CA VAL A 225 7.09 21.33 6.19
C VAL A 225 8.32 20.53 5.74
N ASN A 226 8.42 19.26 6.15
CA ASN A 226 9.56 18.38 5.85
C ASN A 226 9.42 17.63 4.51
N TRP A 227 8.29 17.74 3.80
CA TRP A 227 7.96 16.84 2.67
C TRP A 227 8.33 17.37 1.27
N ALA A 228 8.86 18.59 1.17
CA ALA A 228 9.11 19.25 -0.12
C ALA A 228 10.05 18.46 -1.04
N ASP A 229 11.07 17.79 -0.47
CA ASP A 229 12.09 17.02 -1.20
C ASP A 229 11.78 15.50 -1.28
N LEU A 230 10.58 15.09 -0.87
CA LEU A 230 10.16 13.70 -0.87
C LEU A 230 9.40 13.35 -2.15
N ASN A 231 9.43 12.07 -2.51
CA ASN A 231 8.73 11.54 -3.68
C ASN A 231 7.20 11.54 -3.49
N ASN A 232 6.49 10.87 -4.40
CA ASN A 232 5.03 10.82 -4.43
C ASN A 232 4.39 10.26 -3.15
N PHE A 233 5.12 9.56 -2.27
CA PHE A 233 4.57 9.08 -1.00
C PHE A 233 4.02 10.21 -0.10
N ARG A 234 4.46 11.46 -0.29
CA ARG A 234 3.85 12.62 0.37
C ARG A 234 2.38 12.83 0.04
N PHE A 235 1.95 12.47 -1.18
CA PHE A 235 0.55 12.52 -1.59
C PHE A 235 -0.29 11.54 -0.75
N HIS A 236 0.28 10.40 -0.37
CA HIS A 236 -0.38 9.46 0.53
C HIS A 236 -0.54 10.01 1.96
N ALA A 237 0.46 10.74 2.47
CA ALA A 237 0.33 11.44 3.76
C ALA A 237 -0.78 12.51 3.72
N TRP A 238 -0.89 13.27 2.61
CA TRP A 238 -2.01 14.20 2.40
C TRP A 238 -3.36 13.50 2.28
N TRP A 239 -3.41 12.33 1.66
CA TRP A 239 -4.61 11.51 1.58
C TRP A 239 -5.10 11.09 2.98
N HIS A 240 -4.22 10.73 3.92
CA HIS A 240 -4.62 10.49 5.32
C HIS A 240 -5.20 11.74 5.99
N LYS A 241 -4.61 12.92 5.74
CA LYS A 241 -5.18 14.17 6.23
C LYS A 241 -6.62 14.35 5.72
N ALA A 242 -6.84 14.08 4.43
CA ALA A 242 -8.16 14.12 3.83
C ALA A 242 -9.13 13.08 4.43
N MET A 243 -8.65 11.87 4.77
CA MET A 243 -9.45 10.85 5.46
C MET A 243 -9.94 11.33 6.84
N PHE A 244 -9.11 12.05 7.61
CA PHE A 244 -9.57 12.66 8.86
C PHE A 244 -10.67 13.69 8.64
N HIS A 245 -10.52 14.56 7.64
CA HIS A 245 -11.54 15.56 7.29
C HIS A 245 -12.83 14.91 6.76
N LEU A 246 -12.71 13.80 6.04
CA LEU A 246 -13.85 13.00 5.55
C LEU A 246 -14.69 12.48 6.73
N GLU A 247 -14.05 11.86 7.73
CA GLU A 247 -14.75 11.37 8.94
C GLU A 247 -15.41 12.50 9.74
N LYS A 248 -14.87 13.74 9.66
CA LYS A 248 -15.48 14.94 10.26
C LYS A 248 -16.60 15.56 9.43
N GLY A 249 -16.92 15.02 8.26
CA GLY A 249 -17.91 15.61 7.35
C GLY A 249 -17.45 16.92 6.68
N GLN A 250 -16.15 17.22 6.69
CA GLN A 250 -15.58 18.46 6.15
C GLN A 250 -15.25 18.32 4.65
N PHE A 251 -16.26 17.98 3.86
CA PHE A 251 -16.10 17.53 2.47
C PHE A 251 -15.47 18.58 1.53
N ASP A 252 -15.73 19.86 1.73
CA ASP A 252 -15.07 20.93 0.95
C ASP A 252 -13.54 20.93 1.16
N THR A 253 -13.09 20.63 2.38
CA THR A 253 -11.65 20.50 2.68
C THR A 253 -11.07 19.24 2.04
N VAL A 254 -11.83 18.14 2.03
CA VAL A 254 -11.42 16.90 1.35
C VAL A 254 -11.22 17.14 -0.14
N LEU A 255 -12.17 17.82 -0.80
CA LEU A 255 -12.08 18.16 -2.22
C LEU A 255 -10.91 19.11 -2.51
N ALA A 256 -10.66 20.11 -1.65
CA ALA A 256 -9.51 21.00 -1.79
C ALA A 256 -8.17 20.26 -1.67
N LEU A 257 -8.05 19.30 -0.74
CA LEU A 257 -6.86 18.45 -0.62
C LEU A 257 -6.72 17.49 -1.82
N TYR A 258 -7.82 16.96 -2.32
CA TYR A 258 -7.83 16.14 -3.53
C TYR A 258 -7.27 16.92 -4.73
N ASP A 259 -7.83 18.10 -5.00
CA ASP A 259 -7.48 18.91 -6.17
C ASP A 259 -6.11 19.61 -6.04
N GLY A 260 -5.63 19.82 -4.81
CA GLY A 260 -4.42 20.60 -4.53
C GLY A 260 -3.19 19.79 -4.15
N GLU A 261 -3.36 18.70 -3.38
CA GLU A 261 -2.25 18.04 -2.70
C GLU A 261 -1.95 16.62 -3.21
N PHE A 262 -2.96 15.76 -3.40
CA PHE A 262 -2.72 14.34 -3.74
C PHE A 262 -3.28 13.88 -5.09
N TRP A 263 -4.02 14.72 -5.80
CA TRP A 263 -4.43 14.48 -7.19
C TRP A 263 -4.50 15.80 -8.01
N ALA A 264 -3.54 16.70 -7.80
CA ALA A 264 -3.48 17.98 -8.52
C ALA A 264 -3.21 17.84 -10.03
N ALA A 265 -2.58 16.73 -10.42
CA ALA A 265 -2.36 16.35 -11.81
C ALA A 265 -2.52 14.82 -11.95
N PRO A 266 -2.93 14.32 -13.13
CA PRO A 266 -2.98 12.89 -13.38
C PRO A 266 -1.61 12.22 -13.14
N SER A 267 -1.63 11.07 -12.47
CA SER A 267 -0.44 10.25 -12.18
C SER A 267 -0.68 8.82 -12.66
N ASP A 268 0.33 8.21 -13.28
CA ASP A 268 0.35 6.78 -13.62
C ASP A 268 0.89 5.91 -12.46
N GLU A 269 1.32 6.52 -11.34
CA GLU A 269 1.73 5.78 -10.15
C GLU A 269 0.51 5.19 -9.43
N TYR A 270 0.49 3.87 -9.27
CA TYR A 270 -0.69 3.17 -8.76
C TYR A 270 -1.12 3.64 -7.37
N LEU A 271 -0.18 4.04 -6.50
CA LEU A 271 -0.50 4.50 -5.16
C LEU A 271 -1.29 5.82 -5.21
N ASP A 272 -0.82 6.79 -6.00
CA ASP A 272 -1.49 8.07 -6.21
C ASP A 272 -2.91 7.84 -6.77
N PHE A 273 -3.02 6.92 -7.74
CA PHE A 273 -4.30 6.54 -8.33
C PHE A 273 -5.26 5.94 -7.30
N THR A 274 -4.79 4.97 -6.51
CA THR A 274 -5.63 4.29 -5.51
C THR A 274 -6.13 5.26 -4.44
N ASN A 275 -5.29 6.22 -4.00
CA ASN A 275 -5.68 7.29 -3.08
C ASN A 275 -6.85 8.10 -3.65
N ALA A 276 -6.72 8.55 -4.90
CA ALA A 276 -7.71 9.37 -5.57
C ALA A 276 -9.04 8.61 -5.79
N ALA A 277 -8.99 7.44 -6.43
CA ALA A 277 -10.17 6.64 -6.71
C ALA A 277 -10.93 6.25 -5.43
N ALA A 278 -10.21 5.82 -4.39
CA ALA A 278 -10.84 5.43 -3.14
C ALA A 278 -11.41 6.62 -2.36
N MET A 279 -10.87 7.84 -2.52
CA MET A 279 -11.43 9.04 -1.91
C MET A 279 -12.73 9.48 -2.60
N LEU A 280 -12.75 9.55 -3.93
CA LEU A 280 -13.96 9.93 -4.67
C LEU A 280 -15.12 8.99 -4.36
N TRP A 281 -14.84 7.69 -4.30
CA TRP A 281 -15.86 6.70 -3.98
C TRP A 281 -16.46 6.90 -2.57
N ARG A 282 -15.61 7.20 -1.58
CA ARG A 282 -16.08 7.49 -0.21
C ARG A 282 -16.88 8.78 -0.13
N LEU A 283 -16.51 9.81 -0.89
CA LEU A 283 -17.28 11.06 -0.96
C LEU A 283 -18.69 10.83 -1.52
N GLU A 284 -18.82 10.05 -2.60
CA GLU A 284 -20.13 9.73 -3.17
C GLU A 284 -21.00 8.91 -2.20
N TYR A 285 -20.40 8.03 -1.40
CA TYR A 285 -21.10 7.33 -0.31
C TYR A 285 -21.65 8.26 0.78
N GLN A 286 -21.11 9.47 0.89
CA GLN A 286 -21.65 10.54 1.73
C GLN A 286 -22.62 11.47 0.98
N GLY A 287 -22.96 11.15 -0.27
CA GLY A 287 -23.85 11.95 -1.11
C GLY A 287 -23.21 13.24 -1.66
N VAL A 288 -21.87 13.32 -1.65
CA VAL A 288 -21.14 14.48 -2.20
C VAL A 288 -21.07 14.36 -3.72
N ASP A 289 -21.41 15.45 -4.42
CA ASP A 289 -21.19 15.58 -5.86
C ASP A 289 -19.71 15.82 -6.14
N VAL A 290 -19.06 14.84 -6.77
CA VAL A 290 -17.63 14.88 -7.11
C VAL A 290 -17.36 15.51 -8.49
N GLY A 291 -18.38 15.94 -9.22
CA GLY A 291 -18.25 16.56 -10.53
C GLY A 291 -17.65 15.62 -11.58
N ASP A 292 -16.69 16.13 -12.36
CA ASP A 292 -16.04 15.40 -13.47
C ASP A 292 -14.76 14.65 -13.07
N ARG A 293 -14.40 14.63 -11.78
CA ARG A 293 -13.13 14.08 -11.26
C ARG A 293 -12.88 12.61 -11.64
N TRP A 294 -13.94 11.84 -11.85
CA TRP A 294 -13.85 10.46 -12.32
C TRP A 294 -13.30 10.34 -13.75
N GLN A 295 -13.51 11.33 -14.63
CA GLN A 295 -13.06 11.26 -16.03
C GLN A 295 -11.54 11.21 -16.14
N GLY A 296 -10.84 12.07 -15.38
CA GLY A 296 -9.37 12.06 -15.36
C GLY A 296 -8.78 10.75 -14.85
N LEU A 297 -9.43 10.11 -13.87
CA LEU A 297 -9.06 8.77 -13.42
C LEU A 297 -9.38 7.70 -14.47
N ALA A 298 -10.51 7.79 -15.15
CA ALA A 298 -10.88 6.82 -16.18
C ALA A 298 -9.90 6.82 -17.35
N ASP A 299 -9.43 8.01 -17.77
CA ASP A 299 -8.43 8.13 -18.83
C ASP A 299 -7.10 7.44 -18.46
N VAL A 300 -6.71 7.48 -17.17
CA VAL A 300 -5.56 6.72 -16.64
C VAL A 300 -5.88 5.22 -16.62
N ALA A 301 -7.00 4.83 -16.02
CA ALA A 301 -7.40 3.44 -15.88
C ALA A 301 -7.53 2.70 -17.23
N GLU A 302 -7.93 3.39 -18.30
CA GLU A 302 -7.99 2.83 -19.66
C GLU A 302 -6.61 2.41 -20.18
N ARG A 303 -5.54 3.11 -19.80
CA ARG A 303 -4.18 2.74 -20.21
C ARG A 303 -3.65 1.51 -19.48
N HIS A 304 -4.22 1.22 -18.30
CA HIS A 304 -3.83 0.11 -17.41
C HIS A 304 -4.83 -1.04 -17.44
N ASN A 305 -5.86 -0.98 -18.27
CA ASN A 305 -6.95 -1.96 -18.27
C ASN A 305 -6.51 -3.37 -18.72
N THR A 306 -5.30 -3.56 -19.22
CA THR A 306 -4.76 -4.88 -19.57
C THR A 306 -3.49 -5.26 -18.81
N ASP A 307 -3.10 -4.50 -17.78
CA ASP A 307 -1.85 -4.73 -17.07
C ASP A 307 -1.91 -5.95 -16.15
N ALA A 308 -2.98 -6.08 -15.34
CA ALA A 308 -3.28 -7.22 -14.46
C ALA A 308 -2.09 -7.70 -13.60
N ILE A 309 -1.34 -6.75 -13.01
CA ILE A 309 -0.14 -7.05 -12.22
C ILE A 309 -0.46 -7.27 -10.75
N MET A 310 -1.16 -6.31 -10.15
CA MET A 310 -1.40 -6.23 -8.72
C MET A 310 -2.89 -5.99 -8.47
N ALA A 311 -3.55 -7.02 -7.91
CA ALA A 311 -5.00 -7.02 -7.72
C ALA A 311 -5.51 -5.81 -6.93
N PHE A 312 -4.70 -5.27 -6.00
CA PHE A 312 -4.99 -4.04 -5.29
C PHE A 312 -5.20 -2.85 -6.23
N ALA A 313 -4.27 -2.58 -7.14
CA ALA A 313 -4.35 -1.48 -8.10
C ALA A 313 -5.46 -1.73 -9.13
N ASP A 314 -5.54 -2.96 -9.65
CA ASP A 314 -6.55 -3.37 -10.65
C ASP A 314 -7.99 -3.11 -10.16
N ALA A 315 -8.27 -3.42 -8.89
CA ALA A 315 -9.58 -3.16 -8.29
C ALA A 315 -9.93 -1.66 -8.25
N HIS A 316 -8.96 -0.77 -8.03
CA HIS A 316 -9.18 0.67 -8.05
C HIS A 316 -9.36 1.21 -9.47
N TYR A 317 -8.59 0.71 -10.45
CA TYR A 317 -8.80 1.06 -11.86
C TYR A 317 -10.22 0.70 -12.31
N MET A 318 -10.73 -0.46 -11.90
CA MET A 318 -12.12 -0.84 -12.18
C MET A 318 -13.14 0.15 -11.59
N MET A 319 -12.90 0.74 -10.41
CA MET A 319 -13.78 1.76 -9.84
C MET A 319 -13.94 2.94 -10.80
N ALA A 320 -12.83 3.46 -11.35
CA ALA A 320 -12.85 4.60 -12.25
C ALA A 320 -13.50 4.26 -13.60
N LEU A 321 -13.20 3.10 -14.18
CA LEU A 321 -13.81 2.63 -15.43
C LEU A 321 -15.34 2.46 -15.27
N ALA A 322 -15.77 1.82 -14.18
CA ALA A 322 -17.17 1.58 -13.90
C ALA A 322 -17.94 2.88 -13.63
N LYS A 323 -17.40 3.78 -12.81
CA LYS A 323 -18.01 5.08 -12.49
C LYS A 323 -18.12 6.00 -13.69
N SER A 324 -17.16 5.95 -14.60
CA SER A 324 -17.17 6.76 -15.82
C SER A 324 -17.89 6.10 -17.00
N GLY A 325 -18.51 4.93 -16.80
CA GLY A 325 -19.25 4.22 -17.86
C GLY A 325 -18.39 3.71 -19.01
N ARG A 326 -17.08 3.52 -18.81
CA ARG A 326 -16.13 3.00 -19.81
C ARG A 326 -16.28 1.48 -19.99
N ASN A 327 -17.45 1.06 -20.48
CA ASN A 327 -17.85 -0.35 -20.51
C ASN A 327 -16.90 -1.25 -21.32
N GLU A 328 -16.37 -0.78 -22.45
CA GLU A 328 -15.44 -1.56 -23.28
C GLU A 328 -14.11 -1.80 -22.55
N ALA A 329 -13.55 -0.74 -21.95
CA ALA A 329 -12.33 -0.85 -21.15
C ALA A 329 -12.52 -1.70 -19.90
N ALA A 330 -13.66 -1.58 -19.21
CA ALA A 330 -14.00 -2.44 -18.08
C ALA A 330 -14.10 -3.91 -18.49
N ALA A 331 -14.71 -4.21 -19.65
CA ALA A 331 -14.77 -5.57 -20.17
C ALA A 331 -13.37 -6.12 -20.50
N ALA A 332 -12.54 -5.34 -21.18
CA ALA A 332 -11.15 -5.71 -21.47
C ALA A 332 -10.35 -6.00 -20.18
N MET A 333 -10.59 -5.23 -19.12
CA MET A 333 -9.99 -5.49 -17.81
C MET A 333 -10.45 -6.79 -17.18
N LEU A 334 -11.75 -7.11 -17.24
CA LEU A 334 -12.23 -8.39 -16.73
C LEU A 334 -11.63 -9.58 -17.50
N ASP A 335 -11.44 -9.46 -18.81
CA ASP A 335 -10.80 -10.49 -19.63
C ASP A 335 -9.31 -10.67 -19.27
N SER A 336 -8.56 -9.57 -19.14
CA SER A 336 -7.16 -9.59 -18.71
C SER A 336 -6.99 -10.19 -17.30
N LEU A 337 -7.86 -9.80 -16.36
CA LEU A 337 -7.86 -10.38 -15.01
C LEU A 337 -8.23 -11.85 -15.00
N ALA A 338 -9.11 -12.32 -15.90
CA ALA A 338 -9.43 -13.73 -16.05
C ALA A 338 -8.26 -14.54 -16.61
N GLU A 339 -7.51 -13.99 -17.57
CA GLU A 339 -6.26 -14.60 -18.04
C GLU A 339 -5.24 -14.70 -16.91
N ARG A 340 -5.02 -13.60 -16.17
CA ARG A 340 -4.13 -13.57 -15.00
C ARG A 340 -4.53 -14.58 -13.93
N ALA A 341 -5.81 -14.71 -13.64
CA ALA A 341 -6.35 -15.67 -12.68
C ALA A 341 -6.07 -17.14 -13.06
N GLY A 342 -5.92 -17.44 -14.37
CA GLY A 342 -5.52 -18.75 -14.87
C GLY A 342 -4.02 -19.01 -14.84
N GLY A 343 -3.22 -18.01 -14.49
CA GLY A 343 -1.75 -18.07 -14.46
C GLY A 343 -1.18 -18.70 -13.19
N SER A 344 0.12 -18.49 -12.99
CA SER A 344 0.87 -18.95 -11.82
C SER A 344 1.45 -17.77 -11.03
N GLY A 345 1.82 -18.00 -9.77
CA GLY A 345 2.37 -16.99 -8.88
C GLY A 345 1.34 -16.44 -7.90
N ASP A 346 1.80 -15.65 -6.94
CA ASP A 346 0.97 -15.21 -5.82
C ASP A 346 -0.16 -14.27 -6.26
N GLN A 347 0.16 -13.29 -7.12
CA GLN A 347 -0.84 -12.34 -7.62
C GLN A 347 -1.86 -13.00 -8.55
N ALA A 348 -1.51 -14.05 -9.32
CA ALA A 348 -2.50 -14.81 -10.08
C ALA A 348 -3.57 -15.42 -9.15
N ARG A 349 -3.14 -16.00 -8.02
CA ARG A 349 -4.03 -16.53 -6.97
C ARG A 349 -4.88 -15.45 -6.31
N VAL A 350 -4.29 -14.30 -5.96
CA VAL A 350 -5.03 -13.17 -5.36
C VAL A 350 -6.07 -12.62 -6.35
N THR A 351 -5.70 -12.47 -7.62
CA THR A 351 -6.63 -12.04 -8.68
C THR A 351 -7.78 -13.04 -8.83
N ALA A 352 -7.51 -14.34 -8.86
CA ALA A 352 -8.55 -15.36 -8.97
C ALA A 352 -9.52 -15.35 -7.78
N ASP A 353 -8.98 -15.33 -6.56
CA ASP A 353 -9.77 -15.54 -5.35
C ASP A 353 -10.52 -14.26 -4.90
N VAL A 354 -9.96 -13.08 -5.18
CA VAL A 354 -10.48 -11.81 -4.63
C VAL A 354 -10.54 -10.69 -5.67
N GLY A 355 -9.45 -10.43 -6.40
CA GLY A 355 -9.35 -9.29 -7.33
C GLY A 355 -10.44 -9.26 -8.40
N LEU A 356 -10.54 -10.32 -9.21
CA LEU A 356 -11.54 -10.44 -10.26
C LEU A 356 -12.98 -10.41 -9.72
N PRO A 357 -13.34 -11.15 -8.65
CA PRO A 357 -14.64 -11.00 -8.00
C PRO A 357 -14.97 -9.57 -7.57
N VAL A 358 -14.04 -8.85 -6.92
CA VAL A 358 -14.24 -7.46 -6.49
C VAL A 358 -14.46 -6.54 -7.69
N CYS A 359 -13.71 -6.71 -8.77
CA CYS A 359 -13.92 -5.96 -10.02
C CYS A 359 -15.32 -6.20 -10.62
N ARG A 360 -15.79 -7.46 -10.65
CA ARG A 360 -17.13 -7.82 -11.13
C ARG A 360 -18.22 -7.19 -10.28
N ALA A 361 -18.09 -7.24 -8.95
CA ALA A 361 -19.04 -6.63 -8.04
C ALA A 361 -19.07 -5.10 -8.17
N THR A 362 -17.90 -4.47 -8.33
CA THR A 362 -17.78 -3.01 -8.54
C THR A 362 -18.56 -2.57 -9.78
N LEU A 363 -18.45 -3.33 -10.88
CA LEU A 363 -19.20 -3.06 -12.11
C LEU A 363 -20.72 -3.29 -11.94
N ALA A 364 -21.12 -4.36 -11.24
CA ALA A 364 -22.52 -4.65 -10.94
C ALA A 364 -23.15 -3.52 -10.10
N LEU A 365 -22.44 -3.00 -9.10
CA LEU A 365 -22.88 -1.86 -8.29
C LEU A 365 -23.13 -0.61 -9.14
N CYS A 366 -22.18 -0.26 -10.02
CA CYS A 366 -22.34 0.91 -10.90
C CYS A 366 -23.48 0.74 -11.92
N ARG A 367 -23.96 -0.49 -12.13
CA ARG A 367 -25.14 -0.82 -12.96
C ARG A 367 -26.45 -0.90 -12.16
N GLY A 368 -26.43 -0.58 -10.87
CA GLY A 368 -27.61 -0.67 -10.00
C GLY A 368 -27.98 -2.10 -9.61
N GLN A 369 -27.07 -3.07 -9.76
CA GLN A 369 -27.30 -4.49 -9.49
C GLN A 369 -26.78 -4.84 -8.08
N ALA A 370 -27.38 -4.22 -7.06
CA ALA A 370 -26.91 -4.34 -5.67
C ALA A 370 -26.97 -5.78 -5.14
N GLU A 371 -28.03 -6.55 -5.47
CA GLU A 371 -28.16 -7.95 -5.02
C GLU A 371 -27.07 -8.84 -5.64
N ASP A 372 -26.80 -8.71 -6.95
CA ASP A 372 -25.74 -9.47 -7.63
C ASP A 372 -24.36 -9.16 -7.03
N ALA A 373 -24.11 -7.88 -6.71
CA ALA A 373 -22.88 -7.47 -6.03
C ALA A 373 -22.81 -8.01 -4.59
N ALA A 374 -23.92 -8.04 -3.86
CA ALA A 374 -23.99 -8.57 -2.50
C ALA A 374 -23.61 -10.05 -2.46
N GLU A 375 -24.14 -10.86 -3.38
CA GLU A 375 -23.83 -12.28 -3.50
C GLU A 375 -22.33 -12.54 -3.77
N ILE A 376 -21.64 -11.63 -4.44
CA ILE A 376 -20.20 -11.72 -4.69
C ILE A 376 -19.39 -11.23 -3.48
N LEU A 377 -19.73 -10.08 -2.89
CA LEU A 377 -18.91 -9.39 -1.90
C LEU A 377 -19.05 -9.95 -0.49
N LEU A 378 -20.25 -10.37 -0.06
CA LEU A 378 -20.49 -10.88 1.29
C LEU A 378 -19.62 -12.10 1.65
N PRO A 379 -19.45 -13.10 0.77
CA PRO A 379 -18.53 -14.21 1.01
C PRO A 379 -17.06 -13.79 1.12
N LEU A 380 -16.67 -12.68 0.49
CA LEU A 380 -15.29 -12.19 0.45
C LEU A 380 -14.89 -11.34 1.66
N ARG A 381 -15.83 -10.99 2.55
CA ARG A 381 -15.60 -10.08 3.70
C ARG A 381 -14.37 -10.47 4.54
N ASP A 382 -14.15 -11.76 4.77
CA ASP A 382 -13.06 -12.29 5.59
C ASP A 382 -11.79 -12.55 4.77
N HIS A 383 -11.83 -12.30 3.46
CA HIS A 383 -10.75 -12.56 2.49
C HIS A 383 -10.25 -11.30 1.76
N ILE A 384 -10.96 -10.17 1.85
CA ILE A 384 -10.59 -8.90 1.21
C ILE A 384 -9.22 -8.39 1.61
N TYR A 385 -8.75 -8.72 2.82
CA TYR A 385 -7.40 -8.38 3.25
C TYR A 385 -6.31 -8.89 2.28
N ARG A 386 -6.59 -9.97 1.54
CA ARG A 386 -5.69 -10.58 0.57
C ARG A 386 -5.44 -9.73 -0.67
N LEU A 387 -6.24 -8.70 -0.94
CA LEU A 387 -5.93 -7.73 -2.00
C LEU A 387 -4.58 -7.04 -1.75
N GLY A 388 -4.17 -6.90 -0.49
CA GLY A 388 -3.02 -6.08 -0.07
C GLY A 388 -3.45 -4.68 0.37
N GLY A 389 -2.51 -3.74 0.42
CA GLY A 389 -2.73 -2.39 0.96
C GLY A 389 -2.77 -2.35 2.49
N SER A 390 -3.08 -1.20 3.08
CA SER A 390 -3.22 -1.03 4.53
C SER A 390 -4.67 -1.21 5.00
N HIS A 391 -4.91 -1.27 6.30
CA HIS A 391 -6.29 -1.30 6.83
C HIS A 391 -7.09 -0.09 6.38
N ALA A 392 -6.50 1.10 6.43
CA ALA A 392 -7.10 2.35 5.96
C ALA A 392 -7.46 2.29 4.46
N GLN A 393 -6.53 1.81 3.62
CA GLN A 393 -6.76 1.70 2.18
C GLN A 393 -7.87 0.71 1.86
N ARG A 394 -7.83 -0.49 2.47
CA ARG A 394 -8.83 -1.54 2.26
C ARG A 394 -10.21 -1.23 2.81
N ASP A 395 -10.33 -0.27 3.73
CA ASP A 395 -11.60 0.08 4.35
C ASP A 395 -12.66 0.49 3.31
N VAL A 396 -12.26 0.96 2.12
CA VAL A 396 -13.20 1.24 1.01
C VAL A 396 -14.00 0.00 0.61
N TRP A 397 -13.37 -1.18 0.62
CA TRP A 397 -14.03 -2.43 0.27
C TRP A 397 -14.93 -2.93 1.40
N ALA A 398 -14.53 -2.72 2.66
CA ALA A 398 -15.38 -2.99 3.81
C ALA A 398 -16.62 -2.08 3.82
N GLN A 399 -16.45 -0.80 3.50
CA GLN A 399 -17.54 0.15 3.29
C GLN A 399 -18.41 -0.27 2.10
N MET A 400 -17.80 -0.72 1.00
CA MET A 400 -18.51 -1.21 -0.17
C MET A 400 -19.39 -2.41 0.16
N ILE A 401 -18.91 -3.39 0.91
CA ILE A 401 -19.74 -4.52 1.38
C ILE A 401 -20.93 -3.99 2.19
N CYS A 402 -20.68 -3.15 3.19
CA CYS A 402 -21.73 -2.62 4.07
C CYS A 402 -22.79 -1.86 3.28
N ARG A 403 -22.36 -1.01 2.34
CA ARG A 403 -23.25 -0.21 1.51
C ARG A 403 -24.03 -1.06 0.52
N THR A 404 -23.37 -2.04 -0.10
CA THR A 404 -23.99 -2.98 -1.04
C THR A 404 -25.14 -3.74 -0.41
N VAL A 405 -24.99 -4.24 0.81
CA VAL A 405 -26.06 -4.99 1.48
C VAL A 405 -27.21 -4.10 1.95
N LEU A 406 -26.94 -2.83 2.27
CA LEU A 406 -27.98 -1.82 2.52
C LEU A 406 -28.78 -1.56 1.24
N ASP A 407 -28.09 -1.25 0.14
CA ASP A 407 -28.71 -0.93 -1.15
C ASP A 407 -29.49 -2.13 -1.74
N ALA A 408 -29.06 -3.35 -1.44
CA ALA A 408 -29.76 -4.59 -1.78
C ALA A 408 -30.99 -4.89 -0.89
N GLY A 409 -31.22 -4.12 0.17
CA GLY A 409 -32.31 -4.35 1.13
C GLY A 409 -32.08 -5.53 2.07
N ARG A 410 -30.85 -6.04 2.16
CA ARG A 410 -30.46 -7.15 3.05
C ARG A 410 -30.18 -6.65 4.47
N PHE A 411 -31.17 -6.00 5.07
CA PHE A 411 -31.00 -5.23 6.30
C PHE A 411 -30.52 -6.05 7.50
N SER A 412 -30.83 -7.35 7.60
CA SER A 412 -30.31 -8.21 8.67
C SER A 412 -28.80 -8.43 8.55
N ASP A 413 -28.29 -8.63 7.32
CA ASP A 413 -26.86 -8.75 7.05
C ASP A 413 -26.16 -7.41 7.31
N ALA A 414 -26.75 -6.32 6.81
CA ALA A 414 -26.28 -4.95 7.06
C ALA A 414 -26.17 -4.65 8.57
N ARG A 415 -27.21 -4.98 9.35
CA ARG A 415 -27.23 -4.79 10.80
C ARG A 415 -26.08 -5.52 11.48
N GLY A 416 -25.80 -6.77 11.08
CA GLY A 416 -24.71 -7.56 11.64
C GLY A 416 -23.34 -6.95 11.35
N LEU A 417 -23.09 -6.60 10.09
CA LEU A 417 -21.82 -6.01 9.65
C LEU A 417 -21.57 -4.63 10.27
N LEU A 418 -22.60 -3.78 10.29
CA LEU A 418 -22.49 -2.41 10.82
C LEU A 418 -22.42 -2.37 12.35
N ALA A 419 -22.99 -3.36 13.05
CA ALA A 419 -22.75 -3.53 14.49
C ALA A 419 -21.27 -3.86 14.78
N GLN A 420 -20.62 -4.72 13.97
CA GLN A 420 -19.19 -4.98 14.10
C GLN A 420 -18.37 -3.73 13.76
N ARG A 421 -18.74 -3.00 12.69
CA ARG A 421 -18.06 -1.78 12.28
C ARG A 421 -18.11 -0.70 13.35
N THR A 422 -19.28 -0.45 13.95
CA THR A 422 -19.44 0.54 15.03
C THR A 422 -18.69 0.14 16.30
N ALA A 423 -18.45 -1.15 16.56
CA ALA A 423 -17.56 -1.57 17.64
C ALA A 423 -16.08 -1.26 17.37
N ILE A 424 -15.63 -1.35 16.11
CA ILE A 424 -14.25 -1.07 15.71
C ILE A 424 -14.01 0.44 15.55
N LYS A 425 -14.97 1.14 14.93
CA LYS A 425 -14.93 2.57 14.61
C LYS A 425 -15.98 3.31 15.45
N ALA A 426 -15.85 3.19 16.78
CA ALA A 426 -16.84 3.70 17.75
C ALA A 426 -17.14 5.19 17.62
N ASN A 427 -16.18 5.99 17.15
CA ASN A 427 -16.35 7.42 16.99
C ASN A 427 -16.60 7.85 15.53
N SER A 428 -16.92 6.92 14.61
CA SER A 428 -17.16 7.25 13.20
C SER A 428 -18.63 7.58 12.96
N PRO A 429 -18.98 8.85 12.62
CA PRO A 429 -20.37 9.20 12.36
C PRO A 429 -20.95 8.47 11.16
N ILE A 430 -20.12 8.21 10.15
CA ILE A 430 -20.49 7.46 8.95
C ILE A 430 -20.98 6.06 9.32
N ALA A 431 -20.22 5.33 10.16
CA ALA A 431 -20.58 3.98 10.56
C ALA A 431 -21.90 3.93 11.35
N TRP A 432 -22.12 4.88 12.26
CA TRP A 432 -23.35 4.95 13.06
C TRP A 432 -24.58 5.33 12.25
N ASN A 433 -24.44 6.24 11.27
CA ASN A 433 -25.55 6.60 10.39
C ASN A 433 -26.01 5.42 9.51
N TRP A 434 -25.06 4.67 8.93
CA TRP A 434 -25.41 3.46 8.18
C TRP A 434 -25.98 2.37 9.09
N TYR A 435 -25.49 2.23 10.32
CA TYR A 435 -26.06 1.28 11.27
C TYR A 435 -27.52 1.62 11.60
N ALA A 436 -27.84 2.91 11.77
CA ALA A 436 -29.20 3.36 11.97
C ALA A 436 -30.11 3.03 10.77
N GLU A 437 -29.62 3.20 9.54
CA GLU A 437 -30.33 2.81 8.32
C GLU A 437 -30.62 1.31 8.30
N ALA A 438 -29.65 0.47 8.65
CA ALA A 438 -29.86 -0.98 8.75
C ALA A 438 -30.91 -1.37 9.80
N LEU A 439 -30.90 -0.70 10.97
CA LEU A 439 -31.89 -0.92 12.03
C LEU A 439 -33.29 -0.50 11.59
N GLU A 440 -33.41 0.64 10.91
CA GLU A 440 -34.68 1.12 10.38
C GLU A 440 -35.25 0.19 9.31
N GLY A 441 -34.40 -0.30 8.39
CA GLY A 441 -34.78 -1.33 7.42
C GLY A 441 -35.16 -2.68 8.06
N CYS A 442 -34.68 -2.96 9.29
CA CYS A 442 -35.13 -4.10 10.10
C CYS A 442 -36.43 -3.84 10.90
N GLY A 443 -36.98 -2.62 10.84
CA GLY A 443 -38.14 -2.20 11.64
C GLY A 443 -37.83 -1.81 13.09
N ASP A 444 -36.56 -1.63 13.46
CA ASP A 444 -36.13 -1.18 14.80
C ASP A 444 -35.91 0.34 14.84
N SER A 445 -37.01 1.09 14.80
CA SER A 445 -36.96 2.56 14.82
C SER A 445 -36.35 3.12 16.11
N ALA A 446 -36.50 2.43 17.24
CA ALA A 446 -35.94 2.86 18.52
C ALA A 446 -34.41 2.71 18.53
N GLY A 447 -33.90 1.57 18.06
CA GLY A 447 -32.47 1.33 17.87
C GLY A 447 -31.87 2.31 16.86
N ALA A 448 -32.56 2.58 15.75
CA ALA A 448 -32.10 3.55 14.75
C ALA A 448 -31.95 4.96 15.32
N ALA A 449 -32.93 5.42 16.12
CA ALA A 449 -32.84 6.72 16.80
C ALA A 449 -31.67 6.77 17.79
N ALA A 450 -31.45 5.70 18.55
CA ALA A 450 -30.32 5.60 19.47
C ALA A 450 -28.96 5.65 18.74
N ALA A 451 -28.83 4.91 17.63
CA ALA A 451 -27.63 4.90 16.80
C ALA A 451 -27.31 6.30 16.23
N ARG A 452 -28.31 7.04 15.72
CA ARG A 452 -28.14 8.42 15.23
C ARG A 452 -27.71 9.41 16.32
N SER A 453 -28.06 9.15 17.57
CA SER A 453 -27.71 10.01 18.70
C SER A 453 -26.32 9.73 19.30
N HIS A 454 -25.58 8.74 18.79
CA HIS A 454 -24.31 8.32 19.37
C HIS A 454 -23.16 9.30 19.09
N VAL A 455 -23.17 9.93 17.92
CA VAL A 455 -22.05 10.70 17.33
C VAL A 455 -22.38 12.16 17.13
#